data_AF-A0A9X0D7U7-F1
#
_entry.id   AF-A0A9X0D7U7-F1
#
_cell.length_a   1.000
_cell.length_b   1.000
_cell.length_c   1.000
_cell.angle_alpha   90.00
_cell.angle_beta   90.00
_cell.angle_gamma   90.00
#
_symmetry.space_group_name_H-M   'P 1'
#
loop_
_entity.id
_entity.type
_entity.pdbx_description
1 polymer ?
#
loop_
_entity_poly.entity_id
_entity_poly.type
_entity_poly.pdbx_seq_one_letter_code
_entity_poly.pdbx_strand_id
1 'polypeptide(L)'
;MEDSELSEIQAARNRRRRRRYRINLSRHVYNEQEFTESFIKSEEPYVSSSEFEPSSLAKTFKRQFFPTRCTCKDVLQSWFPIVEWLPGYNVRRDLAHDIAGGLTVAIMHIPQGLAYALLASLPAVTGLYTAFVPILVYMAMGTSRHISLGTFAVVCLMVGSVVEREVGQSISPTSAASSPTNQPPSGSSGGVLRSSIYKQESNGSFPNEQDLLDEKKLQVAVALAMLVGLLQFVMGLLKLGFVAVYLSDPIISGFTTGAAILVFTSQVKHILGLNVPRYSGAFAVVKTYIFMFKNITLSVPGAIITGVVCILLLITLKFISEKLKLKFPIPAELIAVVLGTVISYFVGLNEKFQVAVLGDIPKGLRVPSLPSFPLMGSIVPDAFVIAVVIFATNVSLGKTFAKRNNYVIDANQVCGSTFVEALEEFPNLFIQ
;
A
#
# COMPACT_ATOMS: atom_id res chain seq x y z
N MET A 1 -17.18 -62.87 -32.10
CA MET A 1 -16.28 -61.98 -31.34
C MET A 1 -17.08 -61.05 -30.43
N GLU A 2 -18.26 -60.58 -30.85
CA GLU A 2 -19.18 -59.75 -30.04
C GLU A 2 -19.74 -60.43 -28.78
N ASP A 3 -20.06 -61.73 -28.80
CA ASP A 3 -20.62 -62.42 -27.62
C ASP A 3 -19.62 -62.54 -26.44
N SER A 4 -18.32 -62.58 -26.73
CA SER A 4 -17.28 -62.62 -25.70
C SER A 4 -17.13 -61.26 -25.03
N GLU A 5 -17.14 -60.17 -25.80
CA GLU A 5 -17.07 -58.81 -25.25
C GLU A 5 -18.32 -58.43 -24.47
N LEU A 6 -19.52 -58.83 -24.93
CA LEU A 6 -20.76 -58.62 -24.17
C LEU A 6 -20.73 -59.35 -22.82
N SER A 7 -20.17 -60.57 -22.79
CA SER A 7 -20.02 -61.33 -21.54
C SER A 7 -19.02 -60.68 -20.57
N GLU A 8 -17.92 -60.11 -21.06
CA GLU A 8 -16.96 -59.38 -20.24
C GLU A 8 -17.50 -58.03 -19.75
N ILE A 9 -18.28 -57.32 -20.59
CA ILE A 9 -18.96 -56.08 -20.19
C ILE A 9 -20.03 -56.38 -19.14
N GLN A 10 -20.78 -57.49 -19.25
CA GLN A 10 -21.72 -57.94 -18.21
C GLN A 10 -21.00 -58.40 -16.94
N ALA A 11 -19.86 -59.08 -17.04
CA ALA A 11 -19.03 -59.47 -15.90
C ALA A 11 -18.42 -58.24 -15.20
N ALA A 12 -17.97 -57.24 -15.95
CA ALA A 12 -17.46 -55.97 -15.43
C ALA A 12 -18.56 -55.11 -14.80
N ARG A 13 -19.77 -55.12 -15.38
CA ARG A 13 -20.96 -54.45 -14.84
C ARG A 13 -21.44 -55.12 -13.53
N ASN A 14 -21.35 -56.44 -13.43
CA ASN A 14 -21.65 -57.18 -12.21
C ASN A 14 -20.59 -57.01 -11.10
N ARG A 15 -19.33 -56.70 -11.43
CA ARG A 15 -18.29 -56.35 -10.44
C ARG A 15 -18.48 -54.97 -9.80
N ARG A 16 -19.27 -54.07 -10.42
CA ARG A 16 -19.69 -52.78 -9.82
C ARG A 16 -20.97 -52.89 -8.98
N ARG A 17 -21.19 -54.01 -8.29
CA ARG A 17 -22.17 -54.06 -7.18
C ARG A 17 -21.73 -53.05 -6.13
N ARG A 18 -22.46 -51.94 -6.02
CA ARG A 18 -22.35 -50.94 -4.95
C ARG A 18 -22.21 -51.70 -3.62
N ARG A 19 -21.02 -51.65 -3.01
CA ARG A 19 -20.84 -52.14 -1.63
C ARG A 19 -21.80 -51.30 -0.78
N ARG A 20 -22.95 -51.89 -0.41
CA ARG A 20 -23.84 -51.29 0.56
C ARG A 20 -23.13 -51.42 1.91
N TYR A 21 -22.52 -50.33 2.34
CA TYR A 21 -21.97 -50.25 3.68
C TYR A 21 -23.12 -50.33 4.67
N ARG A 22 -23.16 -51.39 5.47
CA ARG A 22 -24.07 -51.49 6.61
C ARG A 22 -23.37 -50.81 7.78
N ILE A 23 -23.74 -49.57 8.06
CA ILE A 23 -23.18 -48.83 9.20
C ILE A 23 -23.81 -49.42 10.46
N ASN A 24 -23.02 -50.16 11.23
CA ASN A 24 -23.44 -50.71 12.51
C ASN A 24 -22.97 -49.74 13.59
N LEU A 25 -23.88 -48.85 14.03
CA LEU A 25 -23.57 -47.80 14.99
C LEU A 25 -24.18 -48.16 16.35
N SER A 26 -23.41 -48.82 17.21
CA SER A 26 -23.79 -49.04 18.62
C SER A 26 -23.07 -48.01 19.48
N ARG A 27 -23.76 -46.92 19.81
CA ARG A 27 -23.29 -45.89 20.75
C ARG A 27 -24.34 -45.62 21.81
N HIS A 28 -23.90 -45.16 22.98
CA HIS A 28 -24.80 -44.70 24.03
C HIS A 28 -25.60 -43.48 23.52
N VAL A 29 -26.89 -43.42 23.86
CA VAL A 29 -27.73 -42.26 23.53
C VAL A 29 -27.47 -41.20 24.59
N TYR A 30 -27.08 -40.01 24.17
CA TYR A 30 -26.85 -38.88 25.07
C TYR A 30 -27.95 -37.84 24.86
N ASN A 31 -28.41 -37.24 25.96
CA ASN A 31 -29.12 -35.95 25.89
C ASN A 31 -28.12 -34.80 25.73
N GLU A 32 -28.58 -33.65 25.23
CA GLU A 32 -27.72 -32.48 24.96
C GLU A 32 -26.94 -32.05 26.22
N GLN A 33 -27.59 -32.07 27.39
CA GLN A 33 -26.97 -31.74 28.66
C GLN A 33 -25.89 -32.76 29.07
N GLU A 34 -26.18 -34.05 28.94
CA GLU A 34 -25.23 -35.14 29.24
C GLU A 34 -24.01 -35.09 28.30
N PHE A 35 -24.23 -34.86 27.01
CA PHE A 35 -23.16 -34.76 26.02
C PHE A 35 -22.27 -33.54 26.30
N THR A 36 -22.88 -32.40 26.63
CA THR A 36 -22.16 -31.17 26.97
C THR A 36 -21.34 -31.35 28.25
N GLU A 37 -21.88 -32.02 29.26
CA GLU A 37 -21.18 -32.22 30.52
C GLU A 37 -20.04 -33.24 30.41
N SER A 38 -20.21 -34.29 29.62
CA SER A 38 -19.21 -35.35 29.43
C SER A 38 -18.09 -34.98 28.45
N PHE A 39 -18.37 -34.19 27.41
CA PHE A 39 -17.40 -33.88 26.35
C PHE A 39 -17.01 -32.40 26.25
N ILE A 40 -17.94 -31.47 26.48
CA ILE A 40 -17.69 -30.02 26.26
C ILE A 40 -17.10 -29.36 27.51
N LYS A 41 -17.40 -29.87 28.71
CA LYS A 41 -16.88 -29.29 29.97
C LYS A 41 -15.42 -29.68 30.26
N SER A 42 -14.91 -30.70 29.59
CA SER A 42 -13.56 -31.26 29.75
C SER A 42 -12.56 -30.76 28.70
N GLU A 43 -13.02 -30.29 27.54
CA GLU A 43 -12.22 -29.53 26.58
C GLU A 43 -12.44 -28.03 26.79
N GLU A 44 -11.36 -27.24 26.77
CA GLU A 44 -11.48 -25.78 26.76
C GLU A 44 -12.50 -25.35 25.69
N PRO A 45 -13.43 -24.43 26.00
CA PRO A 45 -14.51 -24.11 25.09
C PRO A 45 -13.96 -23.61 23.75
N TYR A 46 -14.22 -24.38 22.69
CA TYR A 46 -14.06 -23.91 21.31
C TYR A 46 -15.06 -22.77 21.07
N VAL A 47 -14.58 -21.53 21.08
CA VAL A 47 -15.39 -20.34 20.80
C VAL A 47 -15.69 -20.30 19.30
N SER A 48 -16.89 -20.79 18.94
CA SER A 48 -17.46 -20.53 17.61
C SER A 48 -17.60 -19.02 17.42
N SER A 49 -16.96 -18.48 16.38
CA SER A 49 -16.90 -17.04 16.08
C SER A 49 -18.22 -16.45 15.56
N SER A 50 -19.38 -17.07 15.81
CA SER A 50 -20.62 -16.79 15.07
C SER A 50 -21.82 -16.25 15.85
N GLU A 51 -21.76 -16.05 17.17
CA GLU A 51 -22.88 -15.45 17.91
C GLU A 51 -22.46 -14.22 18.71
N PHE A 52 -22.63 -13.06 18.08
CA PHE A 52 -22.51 -11.75 18.71
C PHE A 52 -23.86 -11.38 19.34
N GLU A 53 -24.09 -11.84 20.56
CA GLU A 53 -25.18 -11.35 21.43
C GLU A 53 -24.96 -9.85 21.73
N PRO A 54 -25.94 -8.96 21.49
CA PRO A 54 -25.77 -7.52 21.63
C PRO A 54 -25.86 -7.11 23.11
N SER A 55 -24.90 -7.53 23.92
CA SER A 55 -24.76 -7.00 25.27
C SER A 55 -24.03 -5.66 25.22
N SER A 56 -24.79 -4.58 25.51
CA SER A 56 -24.36 -3.22 25.86
C SER A 56 -22.92 -2.85 25.46
N LEU A 57 -22.79 -2.10 24.35
CA LEU A 57 -21.54 -1.47 23.89
C LEU A 57 -20.69 -0.91 25.04
N ALA A 58 -21.32 -0.28 26.03
CA ALA A 58 -20.62 0.29 27.19
C ALA A 58 -19.96 -0.75 28.11
N LYS A 59 -20.56 -1.93 28.31
CA LYS A 59 -19.97 -3.01 29.12
C LYS A 59 -18.84 -3.71 28.36
N THR A 60 -18.98 -3.89 27.05
CA THR A 60 -17.91 -4.38 26.18
C THR A 60 -16.74 -3.40 26.14
N PHE A 61 -17.01 -2.10 25.98
CA PHE A 61 -15.99 -1.04 26.09
C PHE A 61 -15.26 -1.06 27.44
N LYS A 62 -15.97 -1.18 28.57
CA LYS A 62 -15.36 -1.18 29.91
C LYS A 62 -14.48 -2.42 30.18
N ARG A 63 -14.93 -3.61 29.75
CA ARG A 63 -14.15 -4.86 29.87
C ARG A 63 -12.94 -4.89 28.92
N GLN A 64 -13.04 -4.23 27.77
CA GLN A 64 -12.02 -4.28 26.72
C GLN A 64 -10.90 -3.23 26.90
N PHE A 65 -11.18 -2.12 27.61
CA PHE A 65 -10.21 -1.07 27.96
C PHE A 65 -9.49 -1.28 29.30
N PHE A 66 -10.09 -1.96 30.28
CA PHE A 66 -9.47 -2.18 31.59
C PHE A 66 -9.46 -3.66 31.98
N PRO A 67 -8.48 -4.46 31.50
CA PRO A 67 -8.26 -5.79 32.03
C PRO A 67 -7.71 -5.66 33.46
N THR A 68 -8.35 -6.34 34.40
CA THR A 68 -8.15 -6.15 35.85
C THR A 68 -6.76 -6.59 36.35
N ARG A 69 -5.91 -7.17 35.50
CA ARG A 69 -4.47 -7.40 35.72
C ARG A 69 -3.75 -7.49 34.38
N CYS A 70 -3.37 -6.36 33.79
CA CYS A 70 -2.34 -6.33 32.77
C CYS A 70 -0.98 -6.31 33.45
N THR A 71 -0.22 -7.39 33.39
CA THR A 71 1.20 -7.34 33.73
C THR A 71 1.88 -6.48 32.67
N CYS A 72 2.80 -5.57 33.04
CA CYS A 72 3.57 -4.79 32.06
C CYS A 72 4.24 -5.67 31.00
N LYS A 73 4.57 -6.92 31.36
CA LYS A 73 5.11 -7.93 30.45
C LYS A 73 4.14 -8.32 29.33
N ASP A 74 2.86 -8.50 29.63
CA ASP A 74 1.85 -8.93 28.65
C ASP A 74 1.53 -7.78 27.67
N VAL A 75 1.53 -6.54 28.16
CA VAL A 75 1.38 -5.34 27.32
C VAL A 75 2.61 -5.16 26.42
N LEU A 76 3.83 -5.31 26.98
CA LEU A 76 5.06 -5.18 26.20
C LEU A 76 5.18 -6.27 25.13
N GLN A 77 4.80 -7.52 25.44
CA GLN A 77 4.76 -8.61 24.45
C GLN A 77 3.70 -8.40 23.37
N SER A 78 2.58 -7.76 23.71
CA SER A 78 1.55 -7.41 22.73
C SER A 78 2.00 -6.32 21.76
N TRP A 79 2.79 -5.35 22.21
CA TRP A 79 3.30 -4.24 21.39
C TRP A 79 4.60 -4.58 20.64
N PHE A 80 5.46 -5.43 21.20
CA PHE A 80 6.74 -5.85 20.61
C PHE A 80 6.84 -7.38 20.48
N PRO A 81 6.23 -7.97 19.44
CA PRO A 81 6.25 -9.42 19.19
C PRO A 81 7.66 -9.97 18.94
N ILE A 82 8.62 -9.09 18.61
CA ILE A 82 10.02 -9.45 18.42
C ILE A 82 10.61 -10.21 19.62
N VAL A 83 10.17 -9.88 20.84
CA VAL A 83 10.67 -10.51 22.06
C VAL A 83 10.21 -11.97 22.17
N GLU A 84 9.12 -12.34 21.51
CA GLU A 84 8.58 -13.70 21.53
C GLU A 84 9.26 -14.59 20.49
N TRP A 85 9.45 -14.11 19.26
CA TRP A 85 9.95 -14.95 18.18
C TRP A 85 11.47 -14.99 18.07
N LEU A 86 12.17 -13.91 18.45
CA LEU A 86 13.63 -13.82 18.30
C LEU A 86 14.39 -14.89 19.10
N PRO A 87 14.00 -15.25 20.35
CA PRO A 87 14.68 -16.31 21.11
C PRO A 87 14.50 -17.72 20.51
N GLY A 88 13.42 -17.95 19.76
CA GLY A 88 13.14 -19.23 19.09
C GLY A 88 13.77 -19.36 17.70
N TYR A 89 14.59 -18.39 17.28
CA TYR A 89 15.10 -18.30 15.92
C TYR A 89 16.32 -19.21 15.68
N ASN A 90 16.22 -20.09 14.68
CA ASN A 90 17.29 -21.03 14.34
C ASN A 90 18.28 -20.43 13.33
N VAL A 91 19.27 -19.68 13.85
CA VAL A 91 20.27 -18.96 13.06
C VAL A 91 20.96 -19.82 12.00
N ARG A 92 21.26 -21.09 12.29
CA ARG A 92 22.00 -21.95 11.34
C ARG A 92 21.20 -22.38 10.11
N ARG A 93 19.87 -22.47 10.22
CA ARG A 93 19.02 -23.00 9.16
C ARG A 93 18.34 -21.88 8.38
N ASP A 94 17.87 -20.87 9.09
CA ASP A 94 16.92 -19.90 8.55
C ASP A 94 17.64 -18.61 8.10
N LEU A 95 18.78 -18.24 8.71
CA LEU A 95 19.50 -16.99 8.41
C LEU A 95 19.90 -16.86 6.94
N ALA A 96 20.41 -17.93 6.32
CA ALA A 96 20.83 -17.88 4.91
C ALA A 96 19.65 -17.64 3.96
N HIS A 97 18.48 -18.22 4.26
CA HIS A 97 17.26 -18.06 3.48
C HIS A 97 16.66 -16.67 3.68
N ASP A 98 16.68 -16.16 4.92
CA ASP A 98 16.15 -14.85 5.26
C ASP A 98 17.02 -13.72 4.71
N ILE A 99 18.35 -13.85 4.73
CA ILE A 99 19.26 -12.88 4.08
C ILE A 99 19.03 -12.85 2.57
N ALA A 100 18.92 -14.01 1.93
CA ALA A 100 18.69 -14.07 0.48
C ALA A 100 17.31 -13.51 0.09
N GLY A 101 16.27 -13.84 0.87
CA GLY A 101 14.92 -13.29 0.69
C GLY A 101 14.88 -11.78 0.93
N GLY A 102 15.45 -11.31 2.04
CA GLY A 102 15.53 -9.89 2.38
C GLY A 102 16.31 -9.06 1.37
N LEU A 103 17.46 -9.55 0.89
CA LEU A 103 18.23 -8.88 -0.16
C LEU A 103 17.42 -8.77 -1.47
N THR A 104 16.68 -9.83 -1.82
CA THR A 104 15.81 -9.82 -3.01
C THR A 104 14.70 -8.77 -2.87
N VAL A 105 14.01 -8.74 -1.73
CA VAL A 105 12.93 -7.78 -1.47
C VAL A 105 13.49 -6.34 -1.45
N ALA A 106 14.63 -6.11 -0.81
CA ALA A 106 15.29 -4.81 -0.78
C ALA A 106 15.64 -4.32 -2.19
N ILE A 107 16.15 -5.21 -3.05
CA ILE A 107 16.44 -4.88 -4.45
C ILE A 107 15.16 -4.51 -5.23
N MET A 108 14.04 -5.21 -5.01
CA MET A 108 12.76 -4.92 -5.66
C MET A 108 12.14 -3.60 -5.16
N HIS A 109 12.33 -3.26 -3.87
CA HIS A 109 11.77 -2.05 -3.28
C HIS A 109 12.37 -0.75 -3.85
N ILE A 110 13.63 -0.75 -4.31
CA ILE A 110 14.29 0.46 -4.85
C ILE A 110 13.53 1.03 -6.07
N PRO A 111 13.36 0.30 -7.18
CA PRO A 111 12.65 0.82 -8.35
C PRO A 111 11.16 1.07 -8.06
N GLN A 112 10.54 0.22 -7.24
CA GLN A 112 9.13 0.37 -6.86
C GLN A 112 8.88 1.65 -6.06
N GLY A 113 9.70 1.94 -5.05
CA GLY A 113 9.60 3.14 -4.23
C GLY A 113 9.76 4.41 -5.06
N LEU A 114 10.76 4.46 -5.95
CA LEU A 114 10.97 5.58 -6.86
C LEU A 114 9.74 5.85 -7.74
N ALA A 115 9.17 4.79 -8.34
CA ALA A 115 7.98 4.91 -9.19
C ALA A 115 6.74 5.36 -8.39
N TYR A 116 6.58 4.88 -7.16
CA TYR A 116 5.41 5.18 -6.34
C TYR A 116 5.46 6.59 -5.73
N ALA A 117 6.63 7.12 -5.44
CA ALA A 117 6.79 8.54 -5.07
C ALA A 117 6.32 9.47 -6.20
N LEU A 118 6.67 9.15 -7.46
CA LEU A 118 6.19 9.90 -8.62
C LEU A 118 4.67 9.80 -8.78
N LEU A 119 4.07 8.65 -8.45
CA LEU A 119 2.61 8.50 -8.43
C LEU A 119 1.94 9.37 -7.36
N ALA A 120 2.61 9.58 -6.23
CA ALA A 120 2.18 10.52 -5.19
C ALA A 120 2.47 12.00 -5.53
N SER A 121 3.00 12.29 -6.72
CA SER A 121 3.46 13.63 -7.13
C SER A 121 4.51 14.21 -6.18
N LEU A 122 5.34 13.34 -5.60
CA LEU A 122 6.46 13.69 -4.74
C LEU A 122 7.79 13.46 -5.47
N PRO A 123 8.89 14.09 -5.01
CA PRO A 123 10.22 13.80 -5.51
C PRO A 123 10.55 12.32 -5.33
N ALA A 124 11.18 11.69 -6.33
CA ALA A 124 11.42 10.25 -6.31
C ALA A 124 12.16 9.75 -5.06
N VAL A 125 13.03 10.58 -4.48
CA VAL A 125 13.80 10.31 -3.26
C VAL A 125 12.91 9.97 -2.06
N THR A 126 11.71 10.56 -1.97
CA THR A 126 10.81 10.31 -0.84
C THR A 126 10.40 8.84 -0.78
N GLY A 127 10.28 8.18 -1.92
CA GLY A 127 9.95 6.76 -2.01
C GLY A 127 11.06 5.85 -1.49
N LEU A 128 12.31 6.29 -1.52
CA LEU A 128 13.42 5.55 -0.93
C LEU A 128 13.42 5.68 0.60
N TYR A 129 13.04 6.84 1.15
CA TYR A 129 12.89 7.02 2.59
C TYR A 129 11.74 6.18 3.16
N THR A 130 10.59 6.16 2.49
CA THR A 130 9.43 5.35 2.91
C THR A 130 9.64 3.85 2.72
N ALA A 131 10.63 3.43 1.93
CA ALA A 131 11.00 2.02 1.80
C ALA A 131 11.98 1.54 2.89
N PHE A 132 12.68 2.43 3.60
CA PHE A 132 13.71 2.04 4.56
C PHE A 132 13.22 2.06 6.02
N VAL A 133 12.71 3.22 6.47
CA VAL A 133 12.40 3.44 7.90
C VAL A 133 11.22 2.56 8.36
N PRO A 134 10.06 2.57 7.66
CA PRO A 134 8.92 1.71 7.99
C PRO A 134 9.22 0.22 8.19
N ILE A 135 10.14 -0.34 7.39
CA ILE A 135 10.48 -1.77 7.44
C ILE A 135 11.28 -2.09 8.71
N LEU A 136 12.19 -1.21 9.13
CA LEU A 136 12.98 -1.38 10.34
C LEU A 136 12.08 -1.49 11.57
N VAL A 137 11.01 -0.71 11.63
CA VAL A 137 10.09 -0.75 12.76
C VAL A 137 9.00 -1.78 12.63
N TYR A 138 8.59 -2.10 11.40
CA TYR A 138 7.80 -3.31 11.19
C TYR A 138 8.54 -4.57 11.67
N MET A 139 9.87 -4.65 11.58
CA MET A 139 10.62 -5.77 12.18
C MET A 139 10.42 -5.86 13.71
N ALA A 140 10.38 -4.72 14.41
CA ALA A 140 10.24 -4.68 15.87
C ALA A 140 8.79 -4.95 16.35
N MET A 141 7.80 -4.44 15.62
CA MET A 141 6.39 -4.44 16.04
C MET A 141 5.48 -5.34 15.20
N GLY A 142 6.03 -5.93 14.14
CA GLY A 142 5.30 -6.72 13.17
C GLY A 142 4.83 -8.06 13.74
N THR A 143 3.64 -8.45 13.30
CA THR A 143 2.94 -9.66 13.76
C THR A 143 3.24 -10.87 12.89
N SER A 144 3.60 -10.64 11.62
CA SER A 144 3.91 -11.67 10.66
C SER A 144 5.38 -11.65 10.28
N ARG A 145 6.00 -12.82 10.30
CA ARG A 145 7.42 -13.03 9.96
C ARG A 145 7.70 -12.99 8.45
N HIS A 146 6.66 -13.11 7.61
CA HIS A 146 6.82 -13.27 6.15
C HIS A 146 6.36 -12.06 5.34
N ILE A 147 5.66 -11.12 5.97
CA ILE A 147 5.19 -9.92 5.29
C ILE A 147 6.26 -8.83 5.42
N SER A 148 6.59 -8.21 4.29
CA SER A 148 7.29 -6.93 4.27
C SER A 148 6.24 -5.89 3.91
N LEU A 149 6.00 -4.94 4.81
CA LEU A 149 5.21 -3.76 4.47
C LEU A 149 6.03 -2.83 3.58
N GLY A 150 5.35 -2.11 2.71
CA GLY A 150 5.97 -1.23 1.73
C GLY A 150 4.91 -0.34 1.09
N THR A 151 5.35 0.56 0.24
CA THR A 151 4.46 1.51 -0.44
C THR A 151 3.47 0.80 -1.36
N PHE A 152 2.19 1.19 -1.29
CA PHE A 152 1.12 0.68 -2.16
C PHE A 152 0.71 1.70 -3.22
N ALA A 153 0.58 1.26 -4.46
CA ALA A 153 0.26 2.15 -5.59
C ALA A 153 -1.06 2.92 -5.41
N VAL A 154 -2.10 2.29 -4.86
CA VAL A 154 -3.40 2.95 -4.60
C VAL A 154 -3.28 4.05 -3.57
N VAL A 155 -2.57 3.79 -2.48
CA VAL A 155 -2.32 4.75 -1.40
C VAL A 155 -1.54 5.93 -1.96
N CYS A 156 -0.53 5.69 -2.80
CA CYS A 156 0.23 6.75 -3.47
C CYS A 156 -0.64 7.62 -4.37
N LEU A 157 -1.61 7.04 -5.10
CA LEU A 157 -2.57 7.82 -5.89
C LEU A 157 -3.51 8.66 -5.04
N MET A 158 -3.94 8.14 -3.88
CA MET A 158 -4.77 8.89 -2.94
C MET A 158 -4.00 10.04 -2.27
N VAL A 159 -2.75 9.80 -1.85
CA VAL A 159 -1.86 10.85 -1.34
C VAL A 159 -1.64 11.90 -2.43
N GLY A 160 -1.36 11.47 -3.66
CA GLY A 160 -1.11 12.37 -4.77
C GLY A 160 -2.30 13.25 -5.15
N SER A 161 -3.53 12.78 -5.02
CA SER A 161 -4.72 13.62 -5.29
C SER A 161 -4.90 14.71 -4.24
N VAL A 162 -4.59 14.42 -2.97
CA VAL A 162 -4.61 15.41 -1.88
C VAL A 162 -3.49 16.43 -2.06
N VAL A 163 -2.25 15.95 -2.28
CA VAL A 163 -1.08 16.82 -2.45
C VAL A 163 -1.29 17.81 -3.61
N GLU A 164 -1.75 17.35 -4.77
CA GLU A 164 -2.01 18.25 -5.91
C GLU A 164 -3.14 19.23 -5.65
N ARG A 165 -4.19 18.82 -4.92
CA ARG A 165 -5.32 19.69 -4.59
C ARG A 165 -4.90 20.83 -3.67
N GLU A 166 -4.21 20.53 -2.58
CA GLU A 166 -3.78 21.53 -1.59
C GLU A 166 -2.70 22.46 -2.16
N VAL A 167 -1.75 21.91 -2.92
CA VAL A 167 -0.73 22.72 -3.60
C VAL A 167 -1.36 23.58 -4.71
N GLY A 168 -2.31 23.04 -5.47
CA GLY A 168 -3.05 23.81 -6.50
C GLY A 168 -3.87 24.97 -5.93
N GLN A 169 -4.42 24.82 -4.72
CA GLN A 169 -5.10 25.90 -4.00
C GLN A 169 -4.12 26.97 -3.52
N SER A 170 -2.90 26.59 -3.09
CA SER A 170 -1.88 27.57 -2.67
C SER A 170 -1.33 28.42 -3.82
N ILE A 171 -1.40 27.92 -5.07
CA ILE A 171 -0.91 28.60 -6.28
C ILE A 171 -1.99 29.46 -6.93
N SER A 172 -3.27 29.19 -6.66
CA SER A 172 -4.38 30.00 -7.18
C SER A 172 -4.59 31.22 -6.27
N PRO A 173 -4.28 32.46 -6.70
CA PRO A 173 -4.54 33.62 -5.86
C PRO A 173 -6.04 33.71 -5.61
N THR A 174 -6.37 33.82 -4.32
CA THR A 174 -7.72 34.07 -3.83
C THR A 174 -8.26 35.34 -4.49
N SER A 175 -9.10 35.17 -5.50
CA SER A 175 -9.98 36.24 -5.95
C SER A 175 -11.04 36.48 -4.88
N ALA A 176 -11.16 37.74 -4.49
CA ALA A 176 -12.23 38.39 -3.70
C ALA A 176 -12.12 38.33 -2.15
N ALA A 177 -11.66 39.44 -1.54
CA ALA A 177 -12.57 40.43 -0.93
C ALA A 177 -11.82 41.45 -0.04
N SER A 178 -11.53 42.64 -0.56
CA SER A 178 -11.93 43.93 0.07
C SER A 178 -11.39 45.14 -0.71
N SER A 179 -12.32 46.03 -1.05
CA SER A 179 -12.19 47.46 -1.40
C SER A 179 -12.53 47.81 -2.86
N PRO A 180 -13.59 48.62 -3.09
CA PRO A 180 -13.95 49.14 -4.41
C PRO A 180 -13.37 50.54 -4.61
N THR A 181 -12.58 50.78 -5.65
CA THR A 181 -12.45 52.14 -6.21
C THR A 181 -12.23 52.10 -7.72
N ASN A 182 -13.04 52.91 -8.40
CA ASN A 182 -13.24 53.02 -9.85
C ASN A 182 -12.03 53.54 -10.64
N GLN A 183 -11.75 52.96 -11.81
CA GLN A 183 -11.29 53.64 -13.04
C GLN A 183 -11.20 52.66 -14.25
N PRO A 184 -11.64 53.03 -15.48
CA PRO A 184 -11.49 52.20 -16.69
C PRO A 184 -10.44 52.80 -17.67
N PRO A 185 -10.23 52.28 -18.90
CA PRO A 185 -9.39 51.12 -19.25
C PRO A 185 -8.26 51.50 -20.23
N SER A 186 -7.13 50.76 -20.26
CA SER A 186 -6.17 50.86 -21.37
C SER A 186 -5.16 49.72 -21.42
N GLY A 187 -5.05 49.09 -22.60
CA GLY A 187 -3.78 48.56 -23.11
C GLY A 187 -3.45 47.10 -22.76
N SER A 188 -3.10 46.37 -23.81
CA SER A 188 -2.53 45.02 -23.80
C SER A 188 -1.42 44.79 -22.78
N SER A 189 -1.48 43.66 -22.08
CA SER A 189 -0.36 42.72 -21.87
C SER A 189 -0.82 41.63 -20.91
N GLY A 190 -1.23 40.49 -21.47
CA GLY A 190 -1.35 39.26 -20.71
C GLY A 190 0.04 38.76 -20.36
N GLY A 191 0.47 38.97 -19.11
CA GLY A 191 1.70 38.36 -18.63
C GLY A 191 2.50 39.15 -17.61
N VAL A 192 1.91 39.66 -16.52
CA VAL A 192 2.69 40.05 -15.33
C VAL A 192 1.85 39.89 -14.05
N LEU A 193 1.53 38.66 -13.64
CA LEU A 193 0.98 38.38 -12.30
C LEU A 193 1.48 37.03 -11.77
N ARG A 194 2.79 36.76 -11.91
CA ARG A 194 3.48 35.61 -11.27
C ARG A 194 4.49 36.04 -10.20
N SER A 195 4.63 37.34 -9.93
CA SER A 195 5.74 37.91 -9.15
C SER A 195 5.40 38.40 -7.73
N SER A 196 4.17 38.28 -7.24
CA SER A 196 3.79 38.87 -5.94
C SER A 196 3.84 37.92 -4.72
N ILE A 197 4.38 36.70 -4.83
CA ILE A 197 4.50 35.76 -3.69
C ILE A 197 5.83 35.88 -2.93
N TYR A 198 6.83 36.61 -3.44
CA TYR A 198 8.12 36.73 -2.76
C TYR A 198 8.18 37.96 -1.85
N LYS A 199 7.81 37.79 -0.58
CA LYS A 199 8.30 38.68 0.47
C LYS A 199 9.77 38.35 0.73
N GLN A 200 10.57 39.35 0.40
CA GLN A 200 11.99 39.56 0.62
C GLN A 200 12.42 39.25 2.07
N GLU A 201 13.37 38.33 2.25
CA GLU A 201 14.46 38.46 3.22
C GLU A 201 15.67 37.55 2.93
N SER A 202 16.80 38.22 2.69
CA SER A 202 18.21 37.82 2.87
C SER A 202 18.92 36.85 1.89
N ASN A 203 20.00 37.40 1.32
CA ASN A 203 21.16 36.79 0.64
C ASN A 203 21.33 35.28 0.78
N GLY A 204 20.95 34.56 -0.27
CA GLY A 204 21.31 33.18 -0.55
C GLY A 204 20.93 32.89 -2.00
N SER A 205 21.76 32.15 -2.71
CA SER A 205 21.49 31.64 -4.07
C SER A 205 20.03 31.24 -4.23
N PHE A 206 19.33 31.84 -5.21
CA PHE A 206 17.92 31.56 -5.48
C PHE A 206 17.70 30.05 -5.57
N PRO A 207 16.89 29.42 -4.68
CA PRO A 207 16.49 28.04 -4.87
C PRO A 207 15.63 27.94 -6.14
N ASN A 208 15.78 26.86 -6.92
CA ASN A 208 14.99 26.70 -8.15
C ASN A 208 13.49 26.68 -7.80
N GLU A 209 12.63 27.25 -8.66
CA GLU A 209 11.17 27.26 -8.49
C GLU A 209 10.59 25.84 -8.26
N GLN A 210 11.24 24.82 -8.83
CA GLN A 210 10.91 23.41 -8.64
C GLN A 210 11.24 22.88 -7.23
N ASP A 211 12.37 23.29 -6.65
CA ASP A 211 12.78 22.85 -5.31
C ASP A 211 11.79 23.35 -4.25
N LEU A 212 11.33 24.59 -4.38
CA LEU A 212 10.33 25.18 -3.48
C LEU A 212 8.97 24.47 -3.60
N LEU A 213 8.55 24.14 -4.82
CA LEU A 213 7.31 23.41 -5.06
C LEU A 213 7.35 22.01 -4.45
N ASP A 214 8.48 21.33 -4.59
CA ASP A 214 8.71 19.99 -4.07
C ASP A 214 8.81 19.96 -2.54
N GLU A 215 9.33 21.02 -1.92
CA GLU A 215 9.24 21.22 -0.47
C GLU A 215 7.80 21.39 0.00
N LYS A 216 6.98 22.18 -0.71
CA LYS A 216 5.56 22.36 -0.37
C LYS A 216 4.78 21.06 -0.49
N LYS A 217 4.96 20.32 -1.58
CA LYS A 217 4.34 19.00 -1.78
C LYS A 217 4.74 18.03 -0.67
N LEU A 218 6.02 18.00 -0.29
CA LEU A 218 6.49 17.18 0.81
C LEU A 218 5.83 17.59 2.13
N GLN A 219 5.70 18.89 2.41
CA GLN A 219 5.07 19.37 3.65
C GLN A 219 3.62 18.88 3.78
N VAL A 220 2.86 18.91 2.68
CA VAL A 220 1.48 18.38 2.66
C VAL A 220 1.47 16.87 2.87
N ALA A 221 2.35 16.13 2.20
CA ALA A 221 2.44 14.68 2.32
C ALA A 221 2.80 14.24 3.76
N VAL A 222 3.77 14.91 4.40
CA VAL A 222 4.15 14.64 5.79
C VAL A 222 3.00 14.95 6.76
N ALA A 223 2.27 16.05 6.55
CA ALA A 223 1.10 16.37 7.37
C ALA A 223 -0.03 15.32 7.21
N LEU A 224 -0.24 14.83 5.98
CA LEU A 224 -1.20 13.77 5.69
C LEU A 224 -0.78 12.43 6.34
N ALA A 225 0.49 12.04 6.19
CA ALA A 225 1.07 10.85 6.80
C ALA A 225 0.91 10.84 8.32
N MET A 226 1.24 11.96 8.97
CA MET A 226 1.05 12.17 10.41
C MET A 226 -0.39 11.90 10.83
N LEU A 227 -1.34 12.47 10.10
CA LEU A 227 -2.76 12.39 10.43
C LEU A 227 -3.30 10.98 10.20
N VAL A 228 -2.88 10.32 9.13
CA VAL A 228 -3.20 8.91 8.84
C VAL A 228 -2.69 8.02 9.97
N GLY A 229 -1.43 8.20 10.40
CA GLY A 229 -0.86 7.45 11.52
C GLY A 229 -1.63 7.69 12.81
N LEU A 230 -1.86 8.95 13.18
CA LEU A 230 -2.65 9.28 14.36
C LEU A 230 -4.06 8.66 14.32
N LEU A 231 -4.73 8.66 13.16
CA LEU A 231 -6.04 8.02 13.01
C LEU A 231 -5.94 6.51 13.17
N GLN A 232 -4.92 5.85 12.60
CA GLN A 232 -4.70 4.42 12.78
C GLN A 232 -4.37 4.05 14.23
N PHE A 233 -3.62 4.89 14.93
CA PHE A 233 -3.39 4.73 16.37
C PHE A 233 -4.69 4.74 17.14
N VAL A 234 -5.54 5.74 16.88
CA VAL A 234 -6.83 5.87 17.52
C VAL A 234 -7.71 4.65 17.19
N MET A 235 -7.70 4.19 15.94
CA MET A 235 -8.42 2.96 15.55
C MET A 235 -7.88 1.71 16.28
N GLY A 236 -6.56 1.60 16.43
CA GLY A 236 -5.90 0.51 17.16
C GLY A 236 -6.19 0.53 18.66
N LEU A 237 -6.14 1.71 19.29
CA LEU A 237 -6.50 1.91 20.70
C LEU A 237 -7.97 1.59 20.96
N LEU A 238 -8.86 1.98 20.05
CA LEU A 238 -10.27 1.64 20.10
C LEU A 238 -10.53 0.16 19.76
N LYS A 239 -9.49 -0.63 19.43
CA LYS A 239 -9.58 -2.04 19.02
C LYS A 239 -10.61 -2.24 17.91
N LEU A 240 -10.61 -1.32 16.93
CA LEU A 240 -11.46 -1.40 15.74
C LEU A 240 -11.00 -2.50 14.76
N GLY A 241 -10.12 -3.41 15.17
CA GLY A 241 -9.76 -4.59 14.37
C GLY A 241 -10.92 -5.53 14.11
N PHE A 242 -12.07 -5.39 14.78
CA PHE A 242 -13.31 -6.06 14.37
C PHE A 242 -13.74 -5.65 12.95
N VAL A 243 -13.41 -4.43 12.50
CA VAL A 243 -13.70 -3.95 11.14
C VAL A 243 -13.03 -4.86 10.10
N ALA A 244 -11.86 -5.42 10.42
CA ALA A 244 -11.17 -6.38 9.56
C ALA A 244 -11.89 -7.74 9.42
N VAL A 245 -12.84 -8.07 10.30
CA VAL A 245 -13.70 -9.26 10.16
C VAL A 245 -14.70 -9.06 9.02
N TYR A 246 -15.12 -7.82 8.76
CA TYR A 246 -16.04 -7.50 7.66
C TYR A 246 -15.38 -7.47 6.27
N LEU A 247 -14.04 -7.52 6.19
CA LEU A 247 -13.34 -7.73 4.93
C LEU A 247 -13.40 -9.20 4.53
N SER A 248 -14.45 -9.54 3.78
CA SER A 248 -14.60 -10.83 3.12
C SER A 248 -13.66 -10.95 1.92
N ASP A 249 -13.26 -12.19 1.58
CA ASP A 249 -12.40 -12.47 0.42
C ASP A 249 -12.92 -11.81 -0.90
N PRO A 250 -14.25 -11.78 -1.19
CA PRO A 250 -14.79 -11.06 -2.35
C PRO A 250 -14.54 -9.54 -2.34
N ILE A 251 -14.64 -8.89 -1.17
CA ILE A 251 -14.39 -7.45 -1.03
C ILE A 251 -12.93 -7.14 -1.35
N ILE A 252 -12.02 -7.96 -0.83
CA ILE A 252 -10.57 -7.82 -1.07
C ILE A 252 -10.28 -7.97 -2.56
N SER A 253 -10.80 -9.02 -3.19
CA SER A 253 -10.61 -9.28 -4.63
C SER A 253 -11.15 -8.13 -5.49
N GLY A 254 -12.38 -7.67 -5.21
CA GLY A 254 -13.00 -6.54 -5.91
C GLY A 254 -12.20 -5.24 -5.74
N PHE A 255 -11.77 -4.94 -4.52
CA PHE A 255 -10.92 -3.79 -4.22
C PHE A 255 -9.60 -3.86 -5.00
N THR A 256 -8.88 -4.99 -4.95
CA THR A 256 -7.59 -5.15 -5.67
C THR A 256 -7.74 -5.03 -7.18
N THR A 257 -8.85 -5.49 -7.75
CA THR A 257 -9.11 -5.40 -9.19
C THR A 257 -9.41 -3.95 -9.60
N GLY A 258 -10.25 -3.23 -8.84
CA GLY A 258 -10.54 -1.82 -9.09
C GLY A 258 -9.30 -0.93 -8.91
N ALA A 259 -8.52 -1.20 -7.86
CA ALA A 259 -7.20 -0.63 -7.62
C ALA A 259 -6.25 -0.82 -8.81
N ALA A 260 -6.16 -2.04 -9.34
CA ALA A 260 -5.30 -2.33 -10.49
C ALA A 260 -5.68 -1.53 -11.73
N ILE A 261 -6.98 -1.39 -12.02
CA ILE A 261 -7.46 -0.55 -13.13
C ILE A 261 -7.08 0.91 -12.89
N LEU A 262 -7.28 1.43 -11.68
CA LEU A 262 -6.94 2.81 -11.33
C LEU A 262 -5.43 3.11 -11.50
N VAL A 263 -4.58 2.19 -11.01
CA VAL A 263 -3.12 2.28 -11.15
C VAL A 263 -2.73 2.21 -12.61
N PHE A 264 -3.28 1.26 -13.37
CA PHE A 264 -3.02 1.14 -14.80
C PHE A 264 -3.39 2.43 -15.54
N THR A 265 -4.57 3.01 -15.30
CA THR A 265 -4.97 4.30 -15.89
C THR A 265 -3.97 5.41 -15.59
N SER A 266 -3.43 5.47 -14.37
CA SER A 266 -2.41 6.46 -14.00
C SER A 266 -1.05 6.19 -14.65
N GLN A 267 -0.70 4.96 -14.99
CA GLN A 267 0.54 4.66 -15.71
C GLN A 267 0.45 5.00 -17.20
N VAL A 268 -0.73 4.88 -17.82
CA VAL A 268 -0.91 5.16 -19.26
C VAL A 268 -0.52 6.60 -19.62
N LYS A 269 -0.83 7.60 -18.78
CA LYS A 269 -0.41 9.00 -19.04
C LYS A 269 1.11 9.16 -19.13
N HIS A 270 1.88 8.39 -18.34
CA HIS A 270 3.34 8.43 -18.37
C HIS A 270 3.90 7.78 -19.64
N ILE A 271 3.30 6.66 -20.08
CA ILE A 271 3.68 6.00 -21.34
C ILE A 271 3.40 6.90 -22.55
N LEU A 272 2.28 7.63 -22.53
CA LEU A 272 1.95 8.58 -23.60
C LEU A 272 2.73 9.91 -23.50
N GLY A 273 3.47 10.14 -22.41
CA GLY A 273 4.17 11.41 -22.19
C GLY A 273 3.24 12.63 -22.08
N LEU A 274 1.98 12.42 -21.69
CA LEU A 274 0.98 13.48 -21.61
C LEU A 274 0.89 14.04 -20.19
N ASN A 275 0.87 15.36 -20.05
CA ASN A 275 0.55 16.01 -18.79
C ASN A 275 -0.98 16.07 -18.62
N VAL A 276 -1.54 15.05 -17.96
CA VAL A 276 -2.98 14.92 -17.74
C VAL A 276 -3.34 15.46 -16.36
N PRO A 277 -4.26 16.43 -16.24
CA PRO A 277 -4.73 16.90 -14.94
C PRO A 277 -5.41 15.77 -14.18
N ARG A 278 -5.17 15.67 -12.87
CA ARG A 278 -5.88 14.69 -12.03
C ARG A 278 -7.31 15.15 -11.80
N TYR A 279 -8.27 14.36 -12.27
CA TYR A 279 -9.67 14.56 -11.96
C TYR A 279 -10.02 13.90 -10.62
N SER A 280 -10.68 14.64 -9.72
CA SER A 280 -11.27 14.10 -8.50
C SER A 280 -12.78 13.93 -8.65
N GLY A 281 -13.35 12.92 -7.98
CA GLY A 281 -14.79 12.65 -7.91
C GLY A 281 -15.26 11.41 -8.69
N ALA A 282 -16.58 11.21 -8.72
CA ALA A 282 -17.19 10.09 -9.43
C ALA A 282 -16.85 10.13 -10.93
N PHE A 283 -16.62 8.94 -11.51
CA PHE A 283 -16.22 8.77 -12.91
C PHE A 283 -14.89 9.45 -13.31
N ALA A 284 -14.00 9.74 -12.35
CA ALA A 284 -12.68 10.33 -12.63
C ALA A 284 -11.90 9.54 -13.69
N VAL A 285 -11.88 8.20 -13.59
CA VAL A 285 -11.22 7.32 -14.56
C VAL A 285 -11.73 7.56 -15.99
N VAL A 286 -13.06 7.65 -16.16
CA VAL A 286 -13.69 7.87 -17.48
C VAL A 286 -13.32 9.25 -18.02
N LYS A 287 -13.35 10.30 -17.19
CA LYS A 287 -12.94 11.65 -17.58
C LYS A 287 -11.47 11.69 -18.02
N THR A 288 -10.59 10.99 -17.30
CA THR A 288 -9.18 10.85 -17.66
C THR A 288 -9.01 10.21 -19.03
N TYR A 289 -9.73 9.12 -19.33
CA TYR A 289 -9.67 8.49 -20.65
C TYR A 289 -10.18 9.42 -21.76
N ILE A 290 -11.30 10.11 -21.57
CA ILE A 290 -11.83 11.08 -22.56
C ILE A 290 -10.79 12.16 -22.86
N PHE A 291 -10.13 12.70 -21.83
CA PHE A 291 -9.07 13.70 -22.00
C PHE A 291 -7.86 13.13 -22.76
N MET A 292 -7.42 11.92 -22.42
CA MET A 292 -6.30 11.26 -23.11
C MET A 292 -6.59 11.04 -24.60
N PHE A 293 -7.80 10.57 -24.94
CA PHE A 293 -8.17 10.36 -26.35
C PHE A 293 -8.28 11.68 -27.13
N LYS A 294 -8.76 12.76 -26.51
CA LYS A 294 -8.81 14.08 -27.17
C LYS A 294 -7.42 14.67 -27.44
N ASN A 295 -6.47 14.44 -26.55
CA ASN A 295 -5.13 15.04 -26.61
C ASN A 295 -4.04 14.08 -27.10
N ILE A 296 -4.41 12.97 -27.76
CA ILE A 296 -3.45 11.95 -28.21
C ILE A 296 -2.45 12.50 -29.22
N THR A 297 -2.83 13.53 -29.99
CA THR A 297 -1.96 14.18 -30.98
C THR A 297 -0.82 15.00 -30.35
N LEU A 298 -0.92 15.38 -29.07
CA LEU A 298 0.13 16.09 -28.31
C LEU A 298 1.13 15.13 -27.64
N SER A 299 1.00 13.82 -27.89
CA SER A 299 1.86 12.80 -27.28
C SER A 299 3.29 12.90 -27.80
N VAL A 300 4.25 12.71 -26.89
CA VAL A 300 5.68 12.64 -27.22
C VAL A 300 6.01 11.24 -27.75
N PRO A 301 6.36 11.07 -29.04
CA PRO A 301 6.58 9.73 -29.61
C PRO A 301 7.72 8.98 -28.94
N GLY A 302 8.74 9.70 -28.45
CA GLY A 302 9.85 9.13 -27.68
C GLY A 302 9.38 8.42 -26.41
N ALA A 303 8.45 9.01 -25.66
CA ALA A 303 7.90 8.41 -24.44
C ALA A 303 7.17 7.09 -24.75
N ILE A 304 6.37 7.05 -25.83
CA ILE A 304 5.66 5.84 -26.24
C ILE A 304 6.65 4.72 -26.59
N ILE A 305 7.64 5.01 -27.43
CA ILE A 305 8.62 3.99 -27.86
C ILE A 305 9.37 3.45 -26.65
N THR A 306 9.84 4.33 -25.76
CA THR A 306 10.54 3.90 -24.54
C THR A 306 9.67 3.07 -23.61
N GLY A 307 8.40 3.46 -23.42
CA GLY A 307 7.45 2.71 -22.60
C GLY A 307 7.18 1.31 -23.16
N VAL A 308 6.93 1.20 -24.47
CA VAL A 308 6.71 -0.10 -25.14
C VAL A 308 7.94 -0.99 -25.06
N VAL A 309 9.13 -0.45 -25.34
CA VAL A 309 10.40 -1.19 -25.21
C VAL A 309 10.62 -1.64 -23.77
N CYS A 310 10.34 -0.80 -22.78
CA CYS A 310 10.45 -1.17 -21.37
C CYS A 310 9.47 -2.27 -20.96
N ILE A 311 8.23 -2.24 -21.44
CA ILE A 311 7.24 -3.30 -21.19
C ILE A 311 7.69 -4.62 -21.81
N LEU A 312 8.15 -4.60 -23.06
CA LEU A 312 8.68 -5.79 -23.74
C LEU A 312 9.89 -6.34 -22.99
N LEU A 313 10.82 -5.48 -22.59
CA LEU A 313 11.99 -5.87 -21.79
C LEU A 313 11.57 -6.57 -20.49
N LEU A 314 10.62 -6.01 -19.74
CA LEU A 314 10.13 -6.61 -18.49
C LEU A 314 9.46 -7.97 -18.73
N ILE A 315 8.63 -8.10 -19.77
CA ILE A 315 7.99 -9.37 -20.14
C ILE A 315 9.05 -10.41 -20.51
N THR A 316 10.05 -10.04 -21.32
CA THR A 316 11.13 -10.93 -21.73
C THR A 316 11.98 -11.36 -20.53
N LEU A 317 12.38 -10.43 -19.65
CA LEU A 317 13.13 -10.74 -18.43
C LEU A 317 12.36 -11.68 -17.51
N LYS A 318 11.04 -11.48 -17.36
CA LYS A 318 10.18 -12.36 -16.56
C LYS A 318 10.07 -13.76 -17.19
N PHE A 319 9.85 -13.84 -18.50
CA PHE A 319 9.78 -15.12 -19.21
C PHE A 319 11.10 -15.93 -19.11
N ILE A 320 12.24 -15.24 -19.23
CA ILE A 320 13.56 -15.83 -19.03
C ILE A 320 13.72 -16.32 -17.59
N SER A 321 13.32 -15.52 -16.60
CA SER A 321 13.38 -15.91 -15.19
C SER A 321 12.57 -17.18 -14.89
N GLU A 322 11.37 -17.31 -15.47
CA GLU A 322 10.53 -18.52 -15.32
C GLU A 322 11.14 -19.73 -16.03
N LYS A 323 11.68 -19.54 -17.25
CA LYS A 323 12.32 -20.61 -18.04
C LYS A 323 13.58 -21.17 -17.36
N LEU A 324 14.41 -20.33 -16.73
CA LEU A 324 15.69 -20.76 -16.15
C LEU A 324 15.57 -21.49 -14.81
N LYS A 325 14.38 -21.57 -14.18
CA LYS A 325 14.14 -22.26 -12.89
C LYS A 325 15.24 -22.00 -11.85
N LEU A 326 15.74 -20.77 -11.78
CA LEU A 326 16.81 -20.41 -10.85
C LEU A 326 16.29 -20.51 -9.40
N LYS A 327 17.17 -20.93 -8.49
CA LYS A 327 16.87 -21.00 -7.05
C LYS A 327 16.55 -19.63 -6.44
N PHE A 328 17.03 -18.56 -7.08
CA PHE A 328 16.79 -17.18 -6.67
C PHE A 328 16.02 -16.43 -7.75
N PRO A 329 14.94 -15.72 -7.40
CA PRO A 329 14.19 -14.91 -8.35
C PRO A 329 15.07 -13.76 -8.84
N ILE A 330 15.16 -13.58 -10.17
CA ILE A 330 15.92 -12.47 -10.74
C ILE A 330 15.12 -11.18 -10.55
N PRO A 331 15.71 -10.11 -9.98
CA PRO A 331 15.05 -8.80 -9.88
C PRO A 331 14.98 -8.12 -11.25
N ALA A 332 14.00 -8.52 -12.07
CA ALA A 332 13.80 -8.00 -13.43
C ALA A 332 13.59 -6.47 -13.46
N GLU A 333 12.94 -5.93 -12.43
CA GLU A 333 12.66 -4.49 -12.29
C GLU A 333 13.93 -3.67 -12.14
N LEU A 334 14.87 -4.11 -11.29
CA LEU A 334 16.16 -3.42 -11.12
C LEU A 334 16.97 -3.48 -12.42
N ILE A 335 17.04 -4.65 -13.07
CA ILE A 335 17.77 -4.80 -14.34
C ILE A 335 17.19 -3.86 -15.40
N ALA A 336 15.86 -3.76 -15.47
CA ALA A 336 15.19 -2.85 -16.41
C ALA A 336 15.53 -1.38 -16.12
N VAL A 337 15.57 -0.96 -14.84
CA VAL A 337 15.95 0.41 -14.47
C VAL A 337 17.42 0.69 -14.79
N VAL A 338 18.34 -0.23 -14.49
CA VAL A 338 19.77 -0.07 -14.80
C VAL A 338 19.98 0.01 -16.31
N LEU A 339 19.43 -0.94 -17.07
CA LEU A 339 19.57 -0.96 -18.53
C LEU A 339 18.90 0.25 -19.17
N GLY A 340 17.72 0.64 -18.69
CA GLY A 340 17.02 1.84 -19.14
C GLY A 340 17.82 3.11 -18.89
N THR A 341 18.50 3.22 -17.74
CA THR A 341 19.36 4.36 -17.42
C THR A 341 20.59 4.43 -18.32
N VAL A 342 21.23 3.28 -18.56
CA VAL A 342 22.40 3.18 -19.45
C VAL A 342 22.02 3.54 -20.90
N ILE A 343 20.91 3.01 -21.40
CA ILE A 343 20.40 3.35 -22.74
C ILE A 343 20.02 4.83 -22.80
N SER A 344 19.40 5.37 -21.75
CA SER A 344 19.03 6.79 -21.65
C SER A 344 20.25 7.71 -21.79
N TYR A 345 21.33 7.37 -21.10
CA TYR A 345 22.59 8.12 -21.13
C TYR A 345 23.26 8.07 -22.51
N PHE A 346 23.39 6.89 -23.14
CA PHE A 346 24.09 6.76 -24.42
C PHE A 346 23.30 7.31 -25.62
N VAL A 347 21.97 7.15 -25.63
CA VAL A 347 21.14 7.61 -26.74
C VAL A 347 20.82 9.11 -26.62
N GLY A 348 20.86 9.67 -25.40
CA GLY A 348 20.52 11.06 -25.13
C GLY A 348 19.01 11.30 -25.28
N LEU A 349 18.19 10.46 -24.64
CA LEU A 349 16.73 10.48 -24.85
C LEU A 349 16.06 11.77 -24.40
N ASN A 350 16.61 12.45 -23.39
CA ASN A 350 16.10 13.74 -22.94
C ASN A 350 16.31 14.82 -24.02
N GLU A 351 17.55 14.95 -24.52
CA GLU A 351 17.92 16.00 -25.47
C GLU A 351 17.28 15.81 -26.85
N LYS A 352 17.23 14.57 -27.35
CA LYS A 352 16.76 14.28 -28.73
C LYS A 352 15.26 14.04 -28.83
N PHE A 353 14.67 13.43 -27.80
CA PHE A 353 13.28 12.95 -27.85
C PHE A 353 12.38 13.59 -26.78
N GLN A 354 12.89 14.57 -26.02
CA GLN A 354 12.16 15.28 -24.95
C GLN A 354 11.49 14.34 -23.95
N VAL A 355 12.12 13.19 -23.70
CA VAL A 355 11.62 12.22 -22.70
C VAL A 355 11.94 12.74 -21.31
N ALA A 356 10.91 12.86 -20.46
CA ALA A 356 11.08 13.29 -19.09
C ALA A 356 12.00 12.32 -18.32
N VAL A 357 13.11 12.85 -17.79
CA VAL A 357 14.05 12.12 -16.95
C VAL A 357 13.83 12.48 -15.48
N LEU A 358 14.27 11.58 -14.59
CA LEU A 358 14.07 11.70 -13.14
C LEU A 358 14.78 12.91 -12.51
N GLY A 359 15.80 13.45 -13.18
CA GLY A 359 16.63 14.55 -12.67
C GLY A 359 17.64 14.10 -11.62
N ASP A 360 18.26 15.07 -10.96
CA ASP A 360 19.26 14.84 -9.93
C ASP A 360 18.61 14.43 -8.60
N ILE A 361 19.09 13.32 -8.04
CA ILE A 361 18.68 12.84 -6.72
C ILE A 361 19.62 13.44 -5.67
N PRO A 362 19.16 14.32 -4.77
CA PRO A 362 19.98 14.84 -3.68
C PRO A 362 20.52 13.69 -2.82
N LYS A 363 21.81 13.76 -2.52
CA LYS A 363 22.49 12.77 -1.68
C LYS A 363 22.40 13.23 -0.22
N GLY A 364 22.01 12.33 0.68
CA GLY A 364 21.94 12.58 2.11
C GLY A 364 20.54 12.42 2.68
N LEU A 365 20.44 12.52 4.00
CA LEU A 365 19.16 12.55 4.71
C LEU A 365 18.65 13.99 4.70
N ARG A 366 17.38 14.18 4.33
CA ARG A 366 16.71 15.49 4.42
C ARG A 366 16.52 15.83 5.90
N VAL A 367 16.64 17.11 6.24
CA VAL A 367 16.45 17.59 7.61
C VAL A 367 14.97 17.65 8.01
N PRO A 368 14.66 17.53 9.31
CA PRO A 368 13.33 17.74 9.85
C PRO A 368 12.57 18.97 9.40
N SER A 369 11.49 18.74 8.66
CA SER A 369 10.41 19.71 8.49
C SER A 369 9.21 19.32 9.35
N LEU A 370 8.76 20.26 10.18
CA LEU A 370 7.54 20.12 10.96
C LEU A 370 6.31 20.31 10.04
N PRO A 371 5.26 19.49 10.19
CA PRO A 371 4.03 19.63 9.41
C PRO A 371 3.31 20.93 9.75
N SER A 372 2.65 21.54 8.76
CA SER A 372 1.81 22.71 8.96
C SER A 372 0.48 22.31 9.60
N PHE A 373 0.37 22.47 10.93
CA PHE A 373 -0.86 22.27 11.69
C PHE A 373 -2.13 22.96 11.12
N PRO A 374 -2.11 24.18 10.54
CA PRO A 374 -3.34 24.79 10.02
C PRO A 374 -3.93 24.07 8.81
N LEU A 375 -3.13 23.37 8.01
CA LEU A 375 -3.60 22.62 6.83
C LEU A 375 -4.28 21.31 7.23
N MET A 376 -3.92 20.76 8.38
CA MET A 376 -4.33 19.44 8.83
C MET A 376 -5.86 19.31 8.98
N GLY A 377 -6.55 20.41 9.33
CA GLY A 377 -8.01 20.44 9.46
C GLY A 377 -8.77 20.17 8.15
N SER A 378 -8.24 20.60 7.00
CA SER A 378 -8.86 20.38 5.67
C SER A 378 -8.67 18.94 5.20
N ILE A 379 -7.58 18.30 5.62
CA ILE A 379 -7.13 16.99 5.10
C ILE A 379 -7.67 15.81 5.94
N VAL A 380 -8.27 16.06 7.11
CA VAL A 380 -8.89 15.02 7.98
C VAL A 380 -9.76 14.00 7.24
N PRO A 381 -10.75 14.41 6.40
CA PRO A 381 -11.60 13.43 5.73
C PRO A 381 -10.82 12.52 4.77
N ASP A 382 -9.84 13.06 4.04
CA ASP A 382 -9.03 12.25 3.14
C ASP A 382 -8.10 11.30 3.92
N ALA A 383 -7.50 11.79 5.02
CA ALA A 383 -6.67 10.97 5.90
C ALA A 383 -7.44 9.80 6.51
N PHE A 384 -8.71 10.01 6.87
CA PHE A 384 -9.57 8.94 7.38
C PHE A 384 -9.80 7.84 6.34
N VAL A 385 -10.13 8.22 5.09
CA VAL A 385 -10.33 7.25 4.01
C VAL A 385 -9.03 6.49 3.72
N ILE A 386 -7.89 7.19 3.66
CA ILE A 386 -6.57 6.59 3.44
C ILE A 386 -6.22 5.62 4.58
N ALA A 387 -6.45 6.01 5.84
CA ALA A 387 -6.19 5.16 7.01
C ALA A 387 -6.95 3.82 6.94
N VAL A 388 -8.24 3.86 6.58
CA VAL A 388 -9.07 2.67 6.40
C VAL A 388 -8.56 1.80 5.26
N VAL A 389 -8.16 2.40 4.13
CA VAL A 389 -7.64 1.68 2.96
C VAL A 389 -6.32 0.98 3.27
N ILE A 390 -5.39 1.65 3.97
CA ILE A 390 -4.12 1.06 4.39
C ILE A 390 -4.37 -0.10 5.35
N PHE A 391 -5.22 0.10 6.36
CA PHE A 391 -5.60 -0.95 7.31
C PHE A 391 -6.19 -2.18 6.60
N ALA A 392 -7.15 -1.96 5.71
CA ALA A 392 -7.77 -3.00 4.89
C ALA A 392 -6.72 -3.77 4.05
N THR A 393 -5.79 -3.07 3.41
CA THR A 393 -4.76 -3.67 2.56
C THR A 393 -3.77 -4.52 3.36
N ASN A 394 -3.29 -4.01 4.49
CA ASN A 394 -2.34 -4.71 5.35
C ASN A 394 -2.95 -5.96 5.97
N VAL A 395 -4.20 -5.89 6.43
CA VAL A 395 -4.92 -7.08 6.94
C VAL A 395 -5.14 -8.10 5.82
N SER A 396 -5.49 -7.65 4.62
CA SER A 396 -5.73 -8.54 3.47
C SER A 396 -4.48 -9.32 3.07
N LEU A 397 -3.32 -8.64 3.04
CA LEU A 397 -2.03 -9.29 2.78
C LEU A 397 -1.66 -10.24 3.91
N GLY A 398 -1.81 -9.79 5.15
CA GLY A 398 -1.61 -10.63 6.33
C GLY A 398 -2.40 -11.92 6.22
N LYS A 399 -3.72 -11.85 6.07
CA LYS A 399 -4.60 -13.03 5.94
C LYS A 399 -4.18 -13.96 4.79
N THR A 400 -3.73 -13.40 3.67
CA THR A 400 -3.24 -14.18 2.52
C THR A 400 -2.00 -15.01 2.89
N PHE A 401 -1.02 -14.41 3.57
CA PHE A 401 0.18 -15.13 4.02
C PHE A 401 -0.10 -16.08 5.19
N ALA A 402 -0.98 -15.71 6.11
CA ALA A 402 -1.47 -16.53 7.21
C ALA A 402 -2.07 -17.84 6.71
N LYS A 403 -2.94 -17.75 5.70
CA LYS A 403 -3.57 -18.92 5.05
C LYS A 403 -2.57 -19.80 4.31
N ARG A 404 -1.52 -19.22 3.72
CA ARG A 404 -0.49 -19.97 2.98
C ARG A 404 0.48 -20.73 3.89
N ASN A 405 0.83 -20.13 5.02
CA ASN A 405 1.84 -20.65 5.94
C ASN A 405 1.25 -21.18 7.25
N ASN A 406 -0.08 -21.34 7.34
CA ASN A 406 -0.83 -21.92 8.46
C ASN A 406 -0.55 -21.26 9.83
N TYR A 407 -0.58 -19.93 9.90
CA TYR A 407 -0.54 -19.19 11.18
C TYR A 407 -1.73 -18.23 11.29
N VAL A 408 -2.06 -17.77 12.50
CA VAL A 408 -3.16 -16.83 12.75
C VAL A 408 -2.57 -15.41 12.87
N ILE A 409 -3.29 -14.41 12.34
CA ILE A 409 -2.93 -13.00 12.48
C ILE A 409 -4.00 -12.27 13.27
N ASP A 410 -3.59 -11.52 14.29
CA ASP A 410 -4.45 -10.59 15.00
C ASP A 410 -4.53 -9.24 14.26
N ALA A 411 -5.75 -8.88 13.85
CA ALA A 411 -6.00 -7.62 13.13
C ALA A 411 -5.78 -6.37 14.00
N ASN A 412 -6.01 -6.44 15.32
CA ASN A 412 -5.77 -5.29 16.20
C ASN A 412 -4.28 -4.95 16.28
N GLN A 413 -3.46 -5.99 16.30
CA GLN A 413 -2.02 -5.85 16.37
C GLN A 413 -1.43 -5.39 15.03
N VAL A 414 -2.01 -5.83 13.90
CA VAL A 414 -1.70 -5.26 12.58
C VAL A 414 -2.00 -3.76 12.57
N CYS A 415 -3.17 -3.33 13.07
CA CYS A 415 -3.52 -1.90 13.16
C CYS A 415 -2.50 -1.10 13.97
N GLY A 416 -2.08 -1.63 15.13
CA GLY A 416 -1.04 -1.00 15.97
C GLY A 416 0.33 -0.93 15.28
N SER A 417 0.72 -1.97 14.54
CA SER A 417 1.99 -1.95 13.77
C SER A 417 1.96 -0.96 12.59
N THR A 418 0.80 -0.79 11.94
CA THR A 418 0.63 0.15 10.83
C THR A 418 0.65 1.61 11.29
N PHE A 419 0.19 1.91 12.51
CA PHE A 419 0.34 3.24 13.11
C PHE A 419 1.81 3.68 13.14
N VAL A 420 2.70 2.80 13.56
CA VAL A 420 4.12 3.16 13.71
C VAL A 420 4.79 3.33 12.36
N GLU A 421 4.33 2.58 11.35
CA GLU A 421 4.67 2.79 9.94
C GLU A 421 4.39 4.24 9.50
N ALA A 422 3.22 4.77 9.84
CA ALA A 422 2.80 6.13 9.49
C ALA A 422 3.41 7.23 10.40
N LEU A 423 3.82 6.90 11.63
CA LEU A 423 4.60 7.79 12.50
C LEU A 423 6.08 7.85 12.14
N GLU A 424 6.58 6.95 11.31
CA GLU A 424 7.98 6.89 10.90
C GLU A 424 8.23 7.31 9.46
N GLU A 425 7.19 7.66 8.70
CA GLU A 425 7.31 8.56 7.54
C GLU A 425 7.87 9.95 7.91
N PHE A 426 8.24 10.14 9.19
CA PHE A 426 9.15 11.14 9.70
C PHE A 426 10.58 10.58 9.85
N PRO A 427 11.39 10.45 8.78
CA PRO A 427 12.85 10.30 8.93
C PRO A 427 13.49 11.49 9.68
N ASN A 428 12.69 12.54 9.77
CA ASN A 428 12.95 13.86 10.29
C ASN A 428 12.87 13.95 11.83
N LEU A 429 12.05 13.16 12.53
CA LEU A 429 11.86 13.36 13.98
C LEU A 429 12.89 12.62 14.86
N PHE A 430 13.61 11.63 14.32
CA PHE A 430 14.40 10.68 15.11
C PHE A 430 15.91 10.70 14.83
N ILE A 431 16.40 11.64 14.00
CA ILE A 431 17.83 11.86 13.83
C ILE A 431 18.15 13.21 14.47
N GLN A 432 18.41 13.17 15.77
CA GLN A 432 19.18 14.18 16.50
C GLN A 432 20.32 13.50 17.25
#